data_AF-A0A0A2J1T8-F1
#
_entry.id   AF-A0A0A2J1T8-F1
#
_cell.length_a   1.000
_cell.length_b   1.000
_cell.length_c   1.000
_cell.angle_alpha   90.00
_cell.angle_beta   90.00
_cell.angle_gamma   90.00
#
_symmetry.space_group_name_H-M   'P 1'
#
loop_
_entity.id
_entity.type
_entity.pdbx_description
1 polymer ?
#
loop_
_entity_poly.entity_id
_entity_poly.type
_entity_poly.pdbx_seq_one_letter_code
_entity_poly.pdbx_strand_id
1 'polypeptide(L)'
;MKQNLPSEPEFEQAYKELASTLENSTLFEKKPEYRKALQVVSVPERIIQFRVVWEDDKGQVQINRGFRVQFNSALGPYKGGLRFHPTVNLSILKFLGFEQIFKNALTGLNMGGGKGGSDFDPKGKTDNEIRRFCVSFMTELCKHIGADTDVPAGDIGVTGREVGFMFGQYKKIRNQWEGVLTGKGGSWGGSLIRPEATGYGVVYYVEHMIKHASGGKDSFAGKRVAISGSGNVAQYAALKVIELGGSVVSLSDSQGALVINGEEGSFTVEEINAIAEIKVERKQISEIATQAAFSSKFKYIPGARPWTNITGRIDVALPSATQNEVSGDEAKALIAAGCKFIAEGSNMGSTQEAIDVFEAHRDANPGAAAIWYAPGKAANAGGVAVSGLEMAQNSARVNWSREEVDSRLKKIMEDCFNNGLATAKEYVTPAEGVLPSLVAGSNIAGFTKVAEAMKEHGDWW
;
A
#
# COMPACT_ATOMS: atom_id res chain seq x y z
N MET A 1 -9.75 21.17 -29.50
CA MET A 1 -8.55 20.41 -29.93
C MET A 1 -8.64 19.03 -29.30
N LYS A 2 -8.62 17.94 -30.08
CA LYS A 2 -8.40 16.60 -29.50
C LYS A 2 -6.98 16.60 -28.94
N GLN A 3 -6.81 16.49 -27.62
CA GLN A 3 -5.48 16.49 -27.02
C GLN A 3 -4.76 15.19 -27.40
N ASN A 4 -3.51 15.31 -27.87
CA ASN A 4 -2.63 14.16 -28.14
C ASN A 4 -1.96 13.72 -26.83
N LEU A 5 -2.72 13.09 -25.93
CA LEU A 5 -2.19 12.54 -24.67
C LEU A 5 -1.56 11.16 -24.92
N PRO A 6 -0.44 10.81 -24.25
CA PRO A 6 0.09 9.45 -24.30
C PRO A 6 -0.88 8.48 -23.62
N SER A 7 -0.87 7.22 -24.03
CA SER A 7 -1.62 6.18 -23.32
C SER A 7 -0.88 5.81 -22.03
N GLU A 8 -1.60 5.89 -20.92
CA GLU A 8 -1.09 5.61 -19.58
C GLU A 8 -2.08 4.68 -18.85
N PRO A 9 -2.18 3.41 -19.27
CA PRO A 9 -3.30 2.54 -18.92
C PRO A 9 -3.48 2.33 -17.41
N GLU A 10 -2.38 2.21 -16.65
CA GLU A 10 -2.46 2.10 -15.19
C GLU A 10 -3.00 3.38 -14.54
N PHE A 11 -2.57 4.55 -15.02
CA PHE A 11 -3.06 5.83 -14.51
C PHE A 11 -4.52 6.08 -14.90
N GLU A 12 -4.86 5.79 -16.16
CA GLU A 12 -6.22 5.90 -16.67
C GLU A 12 -7.20 5.00 -15.91
N GLN A 13 -6.77 3.79 -15.52
CA GLN A 13 -7.57 2.88 -14.70
C GLN A 13 -7.91 3.52 -13.34
N ALA A 14 -6.90 3.96 -12.59
CA ALA A 14 -7.11 4.56 -11.27
C ALA A 14 -7.92 5.87 -11.33
N TYR A 15 -7.70 6.70 -12.36
CA TYR A 15 -8.51 7.89 -12.59
C TYR A 15 -9.98 7.53 -12.84
N LYS A 16 -10.25 6.56 -13.72
CA LYS A 16 -11.63 6.13 -14.05
C LYS A 16 -12.34 5.52 -12.85
N GLU A 17 -11.65 4.70 -12.05
CA GLU A 17 -12.18 4.12 -10.82
C GLU A 17 -12.59 5.22 -9.83
N LEU A 18 -11.69 6.17 -9.54
CA LEU A 18 -12.00 7.30 -8.67
C LEU A 18 -13.19 8.09 -9.21
N ALA A 19 -13.12 8.54 -10.47
CA ALA A 19 -14.16 9.33 -11.09
C ALA A 19 -15.52 8.62 -11.04
N SER A 20 -15.58 7.32 -11.36
CA SER A 20 -16.79 6.50 -11.28
C SER A 20 -17.39 6.53 -9.87
N THR A 21 -16.59 6.35 -8.83
CA THR A 21 -17.10 6.39 -7.44
C THR A 21 -17.60 7.78 -7.00
N LEU A 22 -16.99 8.85 -7.52
CA LEU A 22 -17.45 10.21 -7.23
C LEU A 22 -18.76 10.53 -7.97
N GLU A 23 -18.89 10.09 -9.22
CA GLU A 23 -20.10 10.24 -10.04
C GLU A 23 -21.28 9.43 -9.49
N ASN A 24 -21.03 8.22 -9.03
CA ASN A 24 -22.04 7.32 -8.44
C ASN A 24 -22.33 7.67 -6.98
N SER A 25 -22.39 8.95 -6.66
CA SER A 25 -22.67 9.49 -5.32
C SER A 25 -23.41 10.82 -5.42
N THR A 26 -23.93 11.30 -4.29
CA THR A 26 -24.53 12.65 -4.21
C THR A 26 -23.50 13.78 -4.16
N LEU A 27 -22.19 13.49 -4.29
CA LEU A 27 -21.13 14.49 -4.16
C LEU A 27 -21.27 15.63 -5.17
N PHE A 28 -21.40 15.31 -6.46
CA PHE A 28 -21.48 16.34 -7.50
C PHE A 28 -22.86 16.98 -7.62
N GLU A 29 -23.88 16.44 -6.95
CA GLU A 29 -25.16 17.13 -6.76
C GLU A 29 -25.03 18.22 -5.69
N LYS A 30 -24.39 17.88 -4.56
CA LYS A 30 -24.14 18.80 -3.44
C LYS A 30 -23.04 19.83 -3.74
N LYS A 31 -22.01 19.44 -4.49
CA LYS A 31 -20.81 20.22 -4.82
C LYS A 31 -20.42 20.06 -6.29
N PRO A 32 -21.24 20.54 -7.25
CA PRO A 32 -20.98 20.39 -8.68
C PRO A 32 -19.66 21.02 -9.14
N GLU A 33 -19.17 22.04 -8.43
CA GLU A 33 -17.91 22.71 -8.72
C GLU A 33 -16.69 21.80 -8.55
N TYR A 34 -16.79 20.73 -7.76
CA TYR A 34 -15.70 19.77 -7.56
C TYR A 34 -15.35 18.98 -8.83
N ARG A 35 -16.19 19.01 -9.87
CA ARG A 35 -15.82 18.50 -11.19
C ARG A 35 -14.60 19.23 -11.77
N LYS A 36 -14.43 20.52 -11.47
CA LYS A 36 -13.23 21.29 -11.82
C LYS A 36 -12.02 20.77 -11.05
N ALA A 37 -12.17 20.55 -9.75
CA ALA A 37 -11.11 20.01 -8.90
C ALA A 37 -10.62 18.65 -9.41
N LEU A 38 -11.52 17.75 -9.82
CA LEU A 38 -11.16 16.45 -10.39
C LEU A 38 -10.30 16.58 -11.65
N GLN A 39 -10.61 17.54 -12.52
CA GLN A 39 -9.81 17.80 -13.72
C GLN A 39 -8.42 18.31 -13.35
N VAL A 40 -8.33 19.30 -12.45
CA VAL A 40 -7.06 19.90 -12.03
C VAL A 40 -6.17 18.89 -11.30
N VAL A 41 -6.71 18.21 -10.27
CA VAL A 41 -5.94 17.27 -9.44
C VAL A 41 -5.46 16.03 -10.20
N SER A 42 -6.06 15.72 -11.36
CA SER A 42 -5.63 14.61 -12.22
C SER A 42 -4.35 14.92 -13.03
N VAL A 43 -3.93 16.17 -13.09
CA VAL A 43 -2.67 16.59 -13.73
C VAL A 43 -1.62 16.80 -12.65
N PRO A 44 -0.48 16.08 -12.66
CA PRO A 44 0.56 16.25 -11.65
C PRO A 44 1.11 17.69 -11.63
N GLU A 45 1.30 18.26 -10.44
CA GLU A 45 1.95 19.57 -10.28
C GLU A 45 3.34 19.61 -10.93
N ARG A 46 4.13 18.54 -10.77
CA ARG A 46 5.47 18.45 -11.37
C ARG A 46 5.90 17.00 -11.63
N ILE A 47 6.62 16.81 -12.74
CA ILE A 47 7.26 15.53 -13.09
C ILE A 47 8.72 15.80 -13.44
N ILE A 48 9.64 15.09 -12.80
CA ILE A 48 11.07 15.10 -13.11
C ILE A 48 11.43 13.74 -13.71
N GLN A 49 12.01 13.75 -14.90
CA GLN A 49 12.60 12.58 -15.54
C GLN A 49 14.08 12.86 -15.81
N PHE A 50 14.94 11.90 -15.50
CA PHE A 50 16.38 12.08 -15.64
C PHE A 50 17.09 10.77 -16.00
N ARG A 51 18.21 10.90 -16.70
CA ARG A 51 19.08 9.76 -17.01
C ARG A 51 19.93 9.41 -15.79
N VAL A 52 20.05 8.12 -15.48
CA VAL A 52 20.89 7.60 -14.40
C VAL A 52 22.01 6.78 -15.03
N VAL A 53 23.22 7.33 -15.05
CA VAL A 53 24.42 6.64 -15.56
C VAL A 53 25.20 6.10 -14.37
N TRP A 54 25.49 4.81 -14.36
CA TRP A 54 26.19 4.14 -13.27
C TRP A 54 27.16 3.07 -13.83
N GLU A 55 28.00 2.51 -12.96
CA GLU A 55 29.06 1.57 -13.32
C GLU A 55 28.83 0.21 -12.66
N ASP A 56 28.90 -0.87 -13.43
CA ASP A 56 28.78 -2.23 -12.91
C ASP A 56 30.11 -2.74 -12.30
N ASP A 57 30.10 -3.95 -11.72
CA ASP A 57 31.32 -4.51 -11.13
C ASP A 57 32.41 -4.90 -12.14
N LYS A 58 32.11 -4.87 -13.44
CA LYS A 58 33.07 -5.09 -14.54
C LYS A 58 33.59 -3.77 -15.13
N GLY A 59 33.27 -2.63 -14.51
CA GLY A 59 33.66 -1.31 -14.97
C GLY A 59 32.92 -0.86 -16.24
N GLN A 60 31.80 -1.51 -16.60
CA GLN A 60 31.02 -1.13 -17.77
C GLN A 60 29.99 -0.07 -17.40
N VAL A 61 29.78 0.87 -18.33
CA VAL A 61 28.73 1.88 -18.20
C VAL A 61 27.35 1.25 -18.38
N GLN A 62 26.45 1.57 -17.45
CA GLN A 62 25.06 1.15 -17.46
C GLN A 62 24.16 2.39 -17.42
N ILE A 63 22.97 2.28 -18.02
CA ILE A 63 22.04 3.40 -18.17
C ILE A 63 20.62 2.97 -17.78
N ASN A 64 20.00 3.75 -16.90
CA ASN A 64 18.61 3.60 -16.48
C ASN A 64 17.89 4.96 -16.50
N ARG A 65 16.56 4.91 -16.38
CA ARG A 65 15.69 6.10 -16.29
C ARG A 65 15.29 6.33 -14.84
N GLY A 66 15.45 7.55 -14.35
CA GLY A 66 15.01 8.00 -13.03
C GLY A 66 13.80 8.91 -13.15
N PHE A 67 12.89 8.78 -12.18
CA PHE A 67 11.61 9.49 -12.17
C PHE A 67 11.27 10.00 -10.78
N ARG A 68 10.66 11.19 -10.71
CA ARG A 68 9.90 11.65 -9.54
C ARG A 68 8.65 12.42 -10.00
N VAL A 69 7.49 11.87 -9.70
CA VAL A 69 6.17 12.47 -9.87
C VAL A 69 5.77 13.10 -8.54
N GLN A 70 5.65 14.41 -8.55
CA GLN A 70 5.17 15.23 -7.44
C GLN A 70 3.76 15.69 -7.78
N PHE A 71 2.78 14.91 -7.30
CA PHE A 71 1.44 14.94 -7.87
C PHE A 71 0.62 16.08 -7.27
N ASN A 72 0.52 16.13 -5.94
CA ASN A 72 -0.20 17.20 -5.27
C ASN A 72 0.45 17.56 -3.92
N SER A 73 0.49 18.84 -3.57
CA SER A 73 1.07 19.37 -2.33
C SER A 73 0.11 20.14 -1.44
N ALA A 74 -1.18 20.17 -1.77
CA ALA A 74 -2.17 20.98 -1.04
C ALA A 74 -2.27 20.64 0.46
N LEU A 75 -2.07 19.36 0.83
CA LEU A 75 -2.12 18.94 2.24
C LEU A 75 -0.75 18.95 2.94
N GLY A 76 0.36 19.18 2.23
CA GLY A 76 1.72 19.17 2.76
C GLY A 76 2.78 18.75 1.74
N PRO A 77 4.05 18.57 2.15
CA PRO A 77 5.14 18.15 1.26
C PRO A 77 4.80 16.87 0.49
N TYR A 78 5.31 16.72 -0.73
CA TYR A 78 5.05 15.52 -1.53
C TYR A 78 5.55 14.28 -0.78
N LYS A 79 4.72 13.26 -0.66
CA LYS A 79 5.09 12.03 0.06
C LYS A 79 4.76 10.80 -0.74
N GLY A 80 5.76 9.95 -0.96
CA GLY A 80 5.55 8.58 -1.42
C GLY A 80 6.83 7.86 -1.83
N GLY A 81 6.74 6.53 -1.94
CA GLY A 81 7.90 5.65 -2.12
C GLY A 81 8.64 5.80 -3.47
N LEU A 82 9.82 5.18 -3.51
CA LEU A 82 10.65 4.96 -4.70
C LEU A 82 10.59 3.48 -5.08
N ARG A 83 10.29 3.16 -6.33
CA ARG A 83 10.24 1.79 -6.85
C ARG A 83 11.40 1.51 -7.82
N PHE A 84 12.19 0.48 -7.56
CA PHE A 84 13.22 -0.01 -8.49
C PHE A 84 12.78 -1.36 -9.05
N HIS A 85 12.25 -1.35 -10.27
CA HIS A 85 11.73 -2.55 -10.93
C HIS A 85 11.76 -2.35 -12.46
N PRO A 86 12.09 -3.38 -13.26
CA PRO A 86 12.24 -3.25 -14.71
C PRO A 86 10.97 -2.81 -15.46
N THR A 87 9.79 -2.93 -14.83
CA THR A 87 8.53 -2.48 -15.43
C THR A 87 8.25 -0.99 -15.21
N VAL A 88 9.03 -0.28 -14.37
CA VAL A 88 8.77 1.11 -14.02
C VAL A 88 8.77 2.00 -15.25
N ASN A 89 7.69 2.75 -15.42
CA ASN A 89 7.51 3.78 -16.43
C ASN A 89 6.69 4.94 -15.82
N LEU A 90 6.46 6.01 -16.60
CA LEU A 90 5.72 7.18 -16.11
C LEU A 90 4.25 6.87 -15.80
N SER A 91 3.58 6.04 -16.60
CA SER A 91 2.18 5.62 -16.38
C SER A 91 2.00 5.00 -15.00
N ILE A 92 2.84 4.01 -14.66
CA ILE A 92 2.82 3.32 -13.36
C ILE A 92 3.09 4.30 -12.22
N LEU A 93 4.07 5.21 -12.36
CA LEU A 93 4.40 6.15 -11.30
C LEU A 93 3.36 7.26 -11.14
N LYS A 94 2.66 7.65 -12.20
CA LYS A 94 1.49 8.54 -12.12
C LYS A 94 0.34 7.86 -11.42
N PHE A 95 -0.01 6.63 -11.79
CA PHE A 95 -0.98 5.81 -11.06
C PHE A 95 -0.69 5.80 -9.55
N LEU A 96 0.51 5.36 -9.18
CA LEU A 96 0.91 5.24 -7.78
C LEU A 96 0.92 6.60 -7.09
N GLY A 97 1.38 7.66 -7.77
CA GLY A 97 1.41 9.02 -7.23
C GLY A 97 0.02 9.60 -7.00
N PHE A 98 -0.93 9.33 -7.92
CA PHE A 98 -2.32 9.77 -7.84
C PHE A 98 -3.04 9.13 -6.64
N GLU A 99 -2.97 7.80 -6.52
CA GLU A 99 -3.51 7.07 -5.36
C GLU A 99 -2.88 7.53 -4.04
N GLN A 100 -1.60 7.90 -4.07
CA GLN A 100 -0.88 8.35 -2.87
C GLN A 100 -1.41 9.68 -2.33
N ILE A 101 -1.99 10.55 -3.16
CA ILE A 101 -2.64 11.80 -2.71
C ILE A 101 -3.75 11.47 -1.71
N PHE A 102 -4.69 10.64 -2.13
CA PHE A 102 -5.89 10.34 -1.35
C PHE A 102 -5.58 9.42 -0.17
N LYS A 103 -4.64 8.48 -0.34
CA LYS A 103 -4.15 7.67 0.79
C LYS A 103 -3.56 8.55 1.89
N ASN A 104 -2.74 9.54 1.53
CA ASN A 104 -2.12 10.42 2.51
C ASN A 104 -3.15 11.36 3.15
N ALA A 105 -4.13 11.84 2.39
CA ALA A 105 -5.23 12.64 2.91
C ALA A 105 -5.99 11.92 4.04
N LEU A 106 -6.21 10.61 3.89
CA LEU A 106 -6.93 9.74 4.83
C LEU A 106 -6.17 9.46 6.13
N THR A 107 -4.85 9.69 6.21
CA THR A 107 -4.10 9.49 7.47
C THR A 107 -4.36 10.60 8.48
N GLY A 108 -4.96 11.72 8.07
CA GLY A 108 -5.11 12.90 8.93
C GLY A 108 -3.85 13.74 9.12
N LEU A 109 -2.70 13.31 8.57
CA LEU A 109 -1.43 14.03 8.67
C LEU A 109 -1.24 14.97 7.47
N ASN A 110 -0.39 15.99 7.63
CA ASN A 110 -0.06 16.95 6.57
C ASN A 110 0.95 16.36 5.58
N MET A 111 0.47 15.59 4.61
CA MET A 111 1.28 14.97 3.57
C MET A 111 0.59 15.09 2.21
N GLY A 112 1.29 15.65 1.22
CA GLY A 112 0.89 15.62 -0.18
C GLY A 112 1.14 14.27 -0.83
N GLY A 113 0.83 14.10 -2.12
CA GLY A 113 0.99 12.84 -2.86
C GLY A 113 2.13 12.87 -3.87
N GLY A 114 2.90 11.79 -3.95
CA GLY A 114 3.90 11.62 -5.00
C GLY A 114 4.42 10.19 -5.11
N LYS A 115 5.22 9.92 -6.14
CA LYS A 115 5.92 8.65 -6.33
C LYS A 115 7.17 8.85 -7.17
N GLY A 116 8.15 7.96 -7.05
CA GLY A 116 9.30 7.97 -7.95
C GLY A 116 9.90 6.58 -8.10
N GLY A 117 11.05 6.51 -8.76
CA GLY A 117 11.72 5.24 -8.98
C GLY A 117 12.57 5.21 -10.22
N SER A 118 12.87 3.99 -10.64
CA SER A 118 13.67 3.70 -11.82
C SER A 118 13.36 2.33 -12.40
N ASP A 119 13.59 2.19 -13.71
CA ASP A 119 13.58 0.90 -14.42
C ASP A 119 14.79 -0.01 -14.08
N PHE A 120 15.65 0.41 -13.14
CA PHE A 120 16.71 -0.41 -12.57
C PHE A 120 16.14 -1.66 -11.88
N ASP A 121 16.68 -2.83 -12.24
CA ASP A 121 16.35 -4.11 -11.60
C ASP A 121 17.43 -4.50 -10.57
N PRO A 122 17.12 -4.51 -9.27
CA PRO A 122 18.04 -4.97 -8.23
C PRO A 122 18.34 -6.47 -8.28
N LYS A 123 17.53 -7.28 -8.97
CA LYS A 123 17.79 -8.72 -9.08
C LYS A 123 19.09 -8.97 -9.84
N GLY A 124 19.87 -9.92 -9.31
CA GLY A 124 21.19 -10.27 -9.84
C GLY A 124 22.26 -9.20 -9.66
N LYS A 125 21.98 -8.10 -8.94
CA LYS A 125 22.97 -7.05 -8.65
C LYS A 125 23.68 -7.30 -7.33
N THR A 126 24.95 -6.93 -7.28
CA THR A 126 25.69 -6.89 -6.01
C THR A 126 25.31 -5.65 -5.20
N ASP A 127 25.57 -5.68 -3.90
CA ASP A 127 25.37 -4.51 -3.04
C ASP A 127 26.22 -3.31 -3.49
N ASN A 128 27.37 -3.55 -4.15
CA ASN A 128 28.19 -2.49 -4.72
C ASN A 128 27.53 -1.82 -5.93
N GLU A 129 26.96 -2.61 -6.84
CA GLU A 129 26.22 -2.09 -7.99
C GLU A 129 25.00 -1.28 -7.55
N ILE A 130 24.22 -1.79 -6.58
CA ILE A 130 23.08 -1.08 -6.00
C ILE A 130 23.54 0.23 -5.35
N ARG A 131 24.64 0.21 -4.59
CA ARG A 131 25.21 1.43 -3.99
C ARG A 131 25.60 2.45 -5.05
N ARG A 132 26.34 2.06 -6.11
CA ARG A 132 26.74 2.97 -7.20
C ARG A 132 25.52 3.54 -7.92
N PHE A 133 24.50 2.72 -8.17
CA PHE A 133 23.23 3.16 -8.74
C PHE A 133 22.53 4.21 -7.85
N CYS A 134 22.32 3.92 -6.56
CA CYS A 134 21.69 4.86 -5.62
C CYS A 134 22.45 6.19 -5.50
N VAL A 135 23.79 6.14 -5.56
CA VAL A 135 24.64 7.33 -5.57
C VAL A 135 24.39 8.18 -6.81
N SER A 136 24.38 7.59 -8.01
CA SER A 136 24.08 8.32 -9.24
C SER A 136 22.64 8.87 -9.24
N PHE A 137 21.67 8.02 -8.87
CA PHE A 137 20.26 8.38 -8.78
C PHE A 137 20.02 9.59 -7.86
N MET A 138 20.56 9.56 -6.64
CA MET A 138 20.37 10.64 -5.67
C MET A 138 21.15 11.91 -6.02
N THR A 139 22.23 11.81 -6.81
CA THR A 139 22.97 13.00 -7.29
C THR A 139 22.09 13.93 -8.13
N GLU A 140 21.12 13.37 -8.85
CA GLU A 140 20.09 14.16 -9.52
C GLU A 140 18.89 14.43 -8.61
N LEU A 141 18.34 13.40 -7.96
CA LEU A 141 17.09 13.54 -7.19
C LEU A 141 17.20 14.58 -6.05
N CYS A 142 18.37 14.75 -5.43
CA CYS A 142 18.56 15.67 -4.29
C CYS A 142 18.29 17.14 -4.62
N LYS A 143 18.21 17.53 -5.90
CA LYS A 143 17.86 18.88 -6.33
C LYS A 143 16.35 19.18 -6.17
N HIS A 144 15.54 18.13 -6.09
CA HIS A 144 14.08 18.22 -6.21
C HIS A 144 13.34 17.83 -4.93
N ILE A 145 14.09 17.40 -3.91
CA ILE A 145 13.57 16.88 -2.64
C ILE A 145 14.18 17.60 -1.44
N GLY A 146 13.54 17.44 -0.28
CA GLY A 146 13.90 18.05 1.00
C GLY A 146 12.82 17.79 2.05
N ALA A 147 13.16 17.90 3.33
CA ALA A 147 12.24 17.56 4.43
C ALA A 147 10.88 18.29 4.35
N ASP A 148 10.87 19.54 3.89
CA ASP A 148 9.67 20.38 3.74
C ASP A 148 9.25 20.56 2.28
N THR A 149 9.74 19.71 1.36
CA THR A 149 9.45 19.79 -0.07
C THR A 149 8.89 18.47 -0.58
N ASP A 150 9.68 17.41 -0.48
CA ASP A 150 9.32 16.08 -0.95
C ASP A 150 10.12 15.06 -0.12
N VAL A 151 9.41 14.13 0.51
CA VAL A 151 9.99 13.12 1.41
C VAL A 151 9.74 11.71 0.84
N PRO A 152 10.65 11.16 0.02
CA PRO A 152 10.49 9.80 -0.50
C PRO A 152 10.63 8.71 0.58
N ALA A 153 10.38 7.46 0.20
CA ALA A 153 10.52 6.28 1.05
C ALA A 153 10.86 5.02 0.22
N GLY A 154 10.92 3.86 0.86
CA GLY A 154 10.96 2.57 0.16
C GLY A 154 9.63 2.19 -0.54
N ASP A 155 9.74 1.36 -1.57
CA ASP A 155 8.68 0.61 -2.27
C ASP A 155 9.33 -0.68 -2.84
N ILE A 156 8.70 -1.36 -3.81
CA ILE A 156 9.28 -2.56 -4.43
C ILE A 156 10.69 -2.25 -4.97
N GLY A 157 11.68 -3.03 -4.53
CA GLY A 157 13.09 -2.87 -4.91
C GLY A 157 13.87 -1.80 -4.14
N VAL A 158 13.24 -1.09 -3.20
CA VAL A 158 13.89 -0.08 -2.35
C VAL A 158 13.58 -0.37 -0.88
N THR A 159 14.57 -0.94 -0.19
CA THR A 159 14.53 -1.30 1.23
C THR A 159 15.35 -0.31 2.07
N GLY A 160 15.50 -0.57 3.37
CA GLY A 160 16.38 0.22 4.24
C GLY A 160 17.81 0.34 3.74
N ARG A 161 18.32 -0.64 2.98
CA ARG A 161 19.65 -0.59 2.33
C ARG A 161 19.73 0.53 1.29
N GLU A 162 18.81 0.54 0.33
CA GLU A 162 18.77 1.55 -0.73
C GLU A 162 18.47 2.95 -0.15
N VAL A 163 17.54 3.03 0.83
CA VAL A 163 17.27 4.29 1.57
C VAL A 163 18.54 4.80 2.24
N GLY A 164 19.35 3.93 2.86
CA GLY A 164 20.63 4.30 3.48
C GLY A 164 21.65 4.85 2.47
N PHE A 165 21.84 4.18 1.33
CA PHE A 165 22.75 4.66 0.28
C PHE A 165 22.31 6.02 -0.28
N MET A 166 21.01 6.18 -0.54
CA MET A 166 20.43 7.43 -1.01
C MET A 166 20.54 8.55 0.04
N PHE A 167 20.20 8.29 1.29
CA PHE A 167 20.35 9.27 2.37
C PHE A 167 21.81 9.73 2.52
N GLY A 168 22.76 8.79 2.46
CA GLY A 168 24.18 9.11 2.51
C GLY A 168 24.63 10.05 1.39
N GLN A 169 24.13 9.85 0.17
CA GLN A 169 24.44 10.72 -0.96
C GLN A 169 23.74 12.08 -0.87
N TYR A 170 22.48 12.12 -0.45
CA TYR A 170 21.76 13.38 -0.18
C TYR A 170 22.55 14.24 0.81
N LYS A 171 22.91 13.66 1.97
CA LYS A 171 23.65 14.35 3.02
C LYS A 171 24.98 14.92 2.52
N LYS A 172 25.71 14.19 1.68
CA LYS A 172 27.00 14.64 1.12
C LYS A 172 26.84 15.86 0.21
N ILE A 173 25.86 15.85 -0.69
CA ILE A 173 25.68 16.93 -1.68
C ILE A 173 25.02 18.16 -1.04
N ARG A 174 23.94 17.92 -0.27
CA ARG A 174 23.13 19.00 0.31
C ARG A 174 23.68 19.54 1.62
N ASN A 175 24.65 18.84 2.22
CA ASN A 175 25.24 19.18 3.51
C ASN A 175 24.20 19.38 4.63
N GLN A 176 23.13 18.59 4.60
CA GLN A 176 22.00 18.66 5.53
C GLN A 176 21.66 17.25 6.05
N TRP A 177 21.47 17.14 7.36
CA TRP A 177 20.90 15.95 8.00
C TRP A 177 19.48 16.31 8.45
N GLU A 178 18.49 15.70 7.82
CA GLU A 178 17.07 16.03 8.01
C GLU A 178 16.16 14.85 7.61
N GLY A 179 14.86 14.97 7.88
CA GLY A 179 13.85 13.96 7.54
C GLY A 179 13.49 13.88 6.05
N VAL A 180 14.45 13.96 5.13
CA VAL A 180 14.21 13.93 3.67
C VAL A 180 13.78 12.57 3.13
N LEU A 181 14.02 11.49 3.88
CA LEU A 181 13.58 10.14 3.55
C LEU A 181 12.93 9.49 4.78
N THR A 182 11.96 8.61 4.56
CA THR A 182 11.42 7.73 5.62
C THR A 182 11.73 6.26 5.33
N GLY A 183 11.55 5.39 6.33
CA GLY A 183 12.09 4.04 6.29
C GLY A 183 13.59 4.00 6.57
N LYS A 184 14.08 4.94 7.37
CA LYS A 184 15.48 5.01 7.80
C LYS A 184 15.78 3.96 8.87
N GLY A 185 17.06 3.69 9.10
CA GLY A 185 17.51 2.80 10.19
C GLY A 185 17.44 3.51 11.55
N GLY A 186 17.21 2.73 12.61
CA GLY A 186 16.92 3.27 13.95
C GLY A 186 18.02 4.18 14.51
N SER A 187 19.29 3.91 14.22
CA SER A 187 20.41 4.74 14.70
C SER A 187 20.60 6.07 13.94
N TRP A 188 19.87 6.28 12.85
CA TRP A 188 20.01 7.46 12.00
C TRP A 188 18.65 8.04 11.58
N GLY A 189 17.72 8.11 12.54
CA GLY A 189 16.45 8.82 12.40
C GLY A 189 15.28 7.97 11.88
N GLY A 190 15.40 6.64 11.90
CA GLY A 190 14.28 5.73 11.64
C GLY A 190 13.28 5.68 12.81
N SER A 191 12.03 5.34 12.50
CA SER A 191 10.99 5.12 13.51
C SER A 191 10.86 3.63 13.85
N LEU A 192 10.66 3.31 15.12
CA LEU A 192 10.11 2.01 15.52
C LEU A 192 8.72 1.82 14.88
N ILE A 193 8.26 0.57 14.77
CA ILE A 193 7.01 0.18 14.08
C ILE A 193 7.03 0.42 12.56
N ARG A 194 7.99 1.18 11.99
CA ARG A 194 7.99 1.47 10.55
C ARG A 194 8.05 0.20 9.68
N PRO A 195 8.83 -0.85 9.99
CA PRO A 195 8.78 -2.12 9.27
C PRO A 195 7.40 -2.81 9.36
N GLU A 196 6.75 -2.74 10.51
CA GLU A 196 5.47 -3.40 10.82
C GLU A 196 4.24 -2.66 10.26
N ALA A 197 4.37 -1.34 10.10
CA ALA A 197 3.27 -0.39 10.01
C ALA A 197 2.21 -0.71 8.97
N THR A 198 2.59 -1.18 7.77
CA THR A 198 1.62 -1.49 6.72
C THR A 198 0.84 -2.75 7.06
N GLY A 199 1.52 -3.84 7.42
CA GLY A 199 0.87 -5.11 7.76
C GLY A 199 0.00 -4.99 9.01
N TYR A 200 0.50 -4.32 10.04
CA TYR A 200 -0.26 -4.03 11.27
C TYR A 200 -1.45 -3.13 10.96
N GLY A 201 -1.26 -2.07 10.16
CA GLY A 201 -2.32 -1.15 9.80
C GLY A 201 -3.49 -1.81 9.08
N VAL A 202 -3.22 -2.72 8.13
CA VAL A 202 -4.26 -3.49 7.44
C VAL A 202 -5.07 -4.32 8.43
N VAL A 203 -4.40 -5.02 9.35
CA VAL A 203 -5.08 -5.86 10.35
C VAL A 203 -5.89 -5.01 11.33
N TYR A 204 -5.37 -3.86 11.79
CA TYR A 204 -6.13 -2.93 12.62
C TYR A 204 -7.37 -2.39 11.91
N TYR A 205 -7.25 -2.04 10.63
CA TYR A 205 -8.39 -1.56 9.85
C TYR A 205 -9.48 -2.65 9.73
N VAL A 206 -9.09 -3.89 9.44
CA VAL A 206 -10.03 -5.01 9.34
C VAL A 206 -10.65 -5.36 10.70
N GLU A 207 -9.93 -5.18 11.82
CA GLU A 207 -10.51 -5.35 13.16
C GLU A 207 -11.71 -4.41 13.37
N HIS A 208 -11.63 -3.17 12.89
CA HIS A 208 -12.77 -2.24 12.89
C HIS A 208 -13.90 -2.68 11.95
N MET A 209 -13.58 -3.26 10.78
CA MET A 209 -14.59 -3.82 9.88
C MET A 209 -15.36 -4.96 10.55
N ILE A 210 -14.64 -5.91 11.18
CA ILE A 210 -15.22 -7.04 11.91
C ILE A 210 -16.09 -6.54 13.06
N LYS A 211 -15.57 -5.61 13.87
CA LYS A 211 -16.28 -5.03 15.00
C LYS A 211 -17.57 -4.33 14.56
N HIS A 212 -17.54 -3.59 13.47
CA HIS A 212 -18.71 -2.90 12.95
C HIS A 212 -19.77 -3.89 12.42
N ALA A 213 -19.38 -4.80 11.52
CA ALA A 213 -20.31 -5.72 10.87
C ALA A 213 -20.96 -6.72 11.85
N SER A 214 -20.27 -7.07 12.94
CA SER A 214 -20.77 -7.98 13.98
C SER A 214 -21.52 -7.29 15.13
N GLY A 215 -21.57 -5.95 15.16
CA GLY A 215 -22.09 -5.20 16.31
C GLY A 215 -21.23 -5.36 17.57
N GLY A 216 -19.93 -5.56 17.42
CA GLY A 216 -18.96 -5.68 18.51
C GLY A 216 -18.83 -7.09 19.11
N LYS A 217 -19.38 -8.11 18.44
CA LYS A 217 -19.43 -9.50 18.96
C LYS A 217 -18.30 -10.38 18.47
N ASP A 218 -17.53 -9.92 17.50
CA ASP A 218 -16.54 -10.72 16.78
C ASP A 218 -15.19 -10.00 16.68
N SER A 219 -14.12 -10.75 16.42
CA SER A 219 -12.73 -10.28 16.33
C SER A 219 -11.91 -11.17 15.39
N PHE A 220 -10.59 -11.00 15.34
CA PHE A 220 -9.72 -11.95 14.62
C PHE A 220 -9.61 -13.31 15.30
N ALA A 221 -9.93 -13.43 16.58
CA ALA A 221 -9.82 -14.68 17.32
C ALA A 221 -10.63 -15.81 16.65
N GLY A 222 -9.96 -16.90 16.30
CA GLY A 222 -10.57 -18.06 15.62
C GLY A 222 -10.82 -17.88 14.12
N LYS A 223 -10.53 -16.71 13.53
CA LYS A 223 -10.70 -16.48 12.09
C LYS A 223 -9.58 -17.10 11.26
N ARG A 224 -9.93 -17.68 10.11
CA ARG A 224 -8.97 -18.13 9.09
C ARG A 224 -8.69 -17.03 8.09
N VAL A 225 -7.43 -16.63 7.97
CA VAL A 225 -6.97 -15.49 7.19
C VAL A 225 -6.06 -15.94 6.05
N ALA A 226 -6.53 -15.75 4.82
CA ALA A 226 -5.74 -15.99 3.62
C ALA A 226 -4.89 -14.75 3.31
N ILE A 227 -3.58 -14.92 3.16
CA ILE A 227 -2.65 -13.84 2.86
C ILE A 227 -1.87 -14.23 1.61
N SER A 228 -1.75 -13.32 0.65
CA SER A 228 -0.82 -13.46 -0.46
C SER A 228 0.43 -12.62 -0.22
N GLY A 229 1.50 -12.97 -0.92
CA GLY A 229 2.79 -12.35 -0.71
C GLY A 229 3.51 -12.95 0.49
N SER A 230 4.78 -12.61 0.59
CA SER A 230 5.71 -13.09 1.62
C SER A 230 6.77 -12.03 1.93
N GLY A 231 6.55 -10.80 1.46
CA GLY A 231 7.37 -9.64 1.79
C GLY A 231 6.92 -8.98 3.09
N ASN A 232 7.48 -7.81 3.37
CA ASN A 232 7.27 -7.04 4.60
C ASN A 232 5.78 -6.90 5.01
N VAL A 233 4.89 -6.54 4.08
CA VAL A 233 3.46 -6.37 4.38
C VAL A 233 2.82 -7.68 4.84
N ALA A 234 3.00 -8.75 4.05
CA ALA A 234 2.41 -10.06 4.34
C ALA A 234 2.95 -10.67 5.64
N GLN A 235 4.27 -10.54 5.90
CA GLN A 235 4.90 -11.04 7.12
C GLN A 235 4.30 -10.38 8.36
N TYR A 236 4.23 -9.06 8.41
CA TYR A 236 3.72 -8.36 9.59
C TYR A 236 2.20 -8.40 9.72
N ALA A 237 1.46 -8.51 8.61
CA ALA A 237 0.04 -8.84 8.66
C ALA A 237 -0.19 -10.22 9.29
N ALA A 238 0.58 -11.23 8.86
CA ALA A 238 0.52 -12.58 9.40
C ALA A 238 0.86 -12.61 10.91
N LEU A 239 1.94 -11.95 11.32
CA LEU A 239 2.32 -11.85 12.73
C LEU A 239 1.24 -11.17 13.59
N LYS A 240 0.61 -10.09 13.08
CA LYS A 240 -0.46 -9.42 13.80
C LYS A 240 -1.73 -10.26 13.90
N VAL A 241 -2.10 -10.99 12.85
CA VAL A 241 -3.22 -11.93 12.88
C VAL A 241 -3.01 -13.00 13.96
N ILE A 242 -1.80 -13.57 14.03
CA ILE A 242 -1.44 -14.59 15.03
C ILE A 242 -1.52 -14.00 16.44
N GLU A 243 -0.99 -12.78 16.66
CA GLU A 243 -1.07 -12.08 17.94
C GLU A 243 -2.52 -11.88 18.42
N LEU A 244 -3.45 -11.64 17.49
CA LEU A 244 -4.88 -11.46 17.77
C LEU A 244 -5.68 -12.78 17.81
N GLY A 245 -5.00 -13.93 17.80
CA GLY A 245 -5.64 -15.26 17.91
C GLY A 245 -6.28 -15.78 16.61
N GLY A 246 -5.98 -15.16 15.46
CA GLY A 246 -6.38 -15.66 14.15
C GLY A 246 -5.39 -16.70 13.60
N SER A 247 -5.82 -17.44 12.59
CA SER A 247 -5.00 -18.45 11.90
C SER A 247 -4.64 -17.98 10.49
N VAL A 248 -3.35 -17.88 10.19
CA VAL A 248 -2.86 -17.54 8.84
C VAL A 248 -2.76 -18.83 8.03
N VAL A 249 -3.47 -18.91 6.90
CA VAL A 249 -3.61 -20.16 6.13
C VAL A 249 -2.88 -20.18 4.80
N SER A 250 -2.28 -19.06 4.39
CA SER A 250 -1.48 -18.96 3.18
C SER A 250 -0.47 -17.83 3.23
N LEU A 251 0.62 -18.01 2.49
CA LEU A 251 1.56 -16.98 2.02
C LEU A 251 1.95 -17.32 0.58
N SER A 252 2.46 -16.36 -0.20
CA SER A 252 2.88 -16.63 -1.59
C SER A 252 4.04 -15.78 -2.06
N ASP A 253 4.61 -16.10 -3.21
CA ASP A 253 5.47 -15.21 -3.97
C ASP A 253 5.22 -15.33 -5.48
N SER A 254 6.08 -14.71 -6.29
CA SER A 254 5.95 -14.73 -7.74
C SER A 254 5.98 -16.13 -8.38
N GLN A 255 6.44 -17.16 -7.66
CA GLN A 255 6.60 -18.52 -8.18
C GLN A 255 5.51 -19.48 -7.69
N GLY A 256 4.72 -19.13 -6.67
CA GLY A 256 3.60 -19.96 -6.22
C GLY A 256 3.10 -19.63 -4.82
N ALA A 257 2.13 -20.42 -4.35
CA ALA A 257 1.51 -20.28 -3.04
C ALA A 257 1.91 -21.43 -2.10
N LEU A 258 2.16 -21.09 -0.84
CA LEU A 258 2.34 -22.02 0.27
C LEU A 258 1.10 -21.94 1.16
N VAL A 259 0.31 -23.01 1.19
CA VAL A 259 -0.98 -23.05 1.91
C VAL A 259 -0.96 -24.12 2.99
N ILE A 260 -1.73 -23.91 4.07
CA ILE A 260 -1.93 -24.93 5.10
C ILE A 260 -2.59 -26.18 4.47
N ASN A 261 -2.02 -27.35 4.74
CA ASN A 261 -2.52 -28.62 4.24
C ASN A 261 -3.60 -29.16 5.18
N GLY A 262 -4.84 -28.69 5.02
CA GLY A 262 -5.99 -29.13 5.81
C GLY A 262 -6.95 -28.00 6.19
N GLU A 263 -7.99 -28.35 6.96
CA GLU A 263 -9.01 -27.41 7.42
C GLU A 263 -8.63 -26.68 8.72
N GLU A 264 -7.57 -27.12 9.40
CA GLU A 264 -7.07 -26.56 10.65
C GLU A 264 -5.57 -26.22 10.54
N GLY A 265 -5.09 -25.34 11.43
CA GLY A 265 -3.70 -24.93 11.51
C GLY A 265 -3.44 -23.49 11.05
N SER A 266 -2.27 -22.99 11.42
CA SER A 266 -1.80 -21.64 11.11
C SER A 266 -0.29 -21.66 10.87
N PHE A 267 0.23 -20.73 10.06
CA PHE A 267 1.64 -20.36 10.16
C PHE A 267 1.98 -19.95 11.61
N THR A 268 3.20 -20.26 12.07
CA THR A 268 3.75 -19.81 13.36
C THR A 268 4.68 -18.61 13.16
N VAL A 269 5.05 -17.95 14.26
CA VAL A 269 6.01 -16.83 14.26
C VAL A 269 7.36 -17.29 13.71
N GLU A 270 7.81 -18.48 14.08
CA GLU A 270 9.08 -19.08 13.65
C GLU A 270 9.09 -19.36 12.14
N GLU A 271 7.99 -19.90 11.60
CA GLU A 271 7.84 -20.16 10.17
C GLU A 271 7.82 -18.86 9.35
N ILE A 272 7.18 -17.81 9.87
CA ILE A 272 7.18 -16.47 9.23
C ILE A 272 8.59 -15.86 9.26
N ASN A 273 9.32 -16.00 10.37
CA ASN A 273 10.70 -15.51 10.48
C ASN A 273 11.64 -16.25 9.50
N ALA A 274 11.51 -17.57 9.37
CA ALA A 274 12.26 -18.33 8.37
C ALA A 274 11.94 -17.88 6.92
N ILE A 275 10.68 -17.57 6.63
CA ILE A 275 10.29 -16.97 5.34
C ILE A 275 10.94 -15.58 5.18
N ALA A 276 11.01 -14.78 6.23
CA ALA A 276 11.63 -13.46 6.17
C ALA A 276 13.13 -13.55 5.84
N GLU A 277 13.87 -14.48 6.46
CA GLU A 277 15.29 -14.72 6.20
C GLU A 277 15.58 -15.03 4.74
N ILE A 278 14.86 -15.98 4.14
CA ILE A 278 15.06 -16.29 2.72
C ILE A 278 14.70 -15.12 1.80
N LYS A 279 13.77 -14.25 2.21
CA LYS A 279 13.39 -13.07 1.42
C LYS A 279 14.44 -11.97 1.50
N VAL A 280 15.18 -11.86 2.60
CA VAL A 280 16.40 -11.01 2.69
C VAL A 280 17.45 -11.49 1.68
N GLU A 281 17.63 -12.80 1.57
CA GLU A 281 18.51 -13.44 0.58
C GLU A 281 17.96 -13.41 -0.86
N ARG A 282 16.75 -12.89 -1.07
CA ARG A 282 16.05 -12.80 -2.37
C ARG A 282 15.73 -14.18 -3.00
N LYS A 283 15.55 -15.18 -2.14
CA LYS A 283 15.17 -16.55 -2.50
C LYS A 283 13.64 -16.71 -2.59
N GLN A 284 13.21 -17.81 -3.22
CA GLN A 284 11.79 -18.13 -3.41
C GLN A 284 11.28 -19.04 -2.29
N ILE A 285 9.98 -18.96 -1.98
CA ILE A 285 9.32 -19.76 -0.93
C ILE A 285 9.35 -21.25 -1.24
N SER A 286 9.51 -21.62 -2.53
CA SER A 286 9.73 -23.00 -2.97
C SER A 286 10.97 -23.64 -2.34
N GLU A 287 12.00 -22.86 -1.99
CA GLU A 287 13.26 -23.38 -1.42
C GLU A 287 13.10 -23.93 0.01
N ILE A 288 12.13 -23.40 0.77
CA ILE A 288 11.81 -23.88 2.12
C ILE A 288 10.64 -24.84 2.12
N ALA A 289 9.75 -24.77 1.13
CA ALA A 289 8.57 -25.61 1.02
C ALA A 289 8.88 -27.12 0.97
N THR A 290 10.04 -27.50 0.43
CA THR A 290 10.49 -28.90 0.34
C THR A 290 11.18 -29.40 1.61
N GLN A 291 11.46 -28.52 2.57
CA GLN A 291 12.08 -28.93 3.83
C GLN A 291 11.05 -29.65 4.70
N ALA A 292 11.49 -30.69 5.43
CA ALA A 292 10.60 -31.52 6.25
C ALA A 292 9.79 -30.72 7.28
N ALA A 293 10.33 -29.59 7.75
CA ALA A 293 9.66 -28.67 8.65
C ALA A 293 8.40 -28.01 8.04
N PHE A 294 8.36 -27.87 6.71
CA PHE A 294 7.23 -27.27 5.99
C PHE A 294 6.38 -28.31 5.26
N SER A 295 6.98 -29.34 4.67
CA SER A 295 6.29 -30.26 3.75
C SER A 295 5.22 -31.14 4.40
N SER A 296 5.22 -31.30 5.72
CA SER A 296 4.21 -32.07 6.46
C SER A 296 2.95 -31.26 6.75
N LYS A 297 3.10 -29.94 6.95
CA LYS A 297 2.04 -29.01 7.36
C LYS A 297 1.51 -28.16 6.21
N PHE A 298 2.33 -27.93 5.19
CA PHE A 298 2.01 -27.05 4.07
C PHE A 298 2.02 -27.77 2.74
N LYS A 299 1.19 -27.29 1.82
CA LYS A 299 1.18 -27.65 0.41
C LYS A 299 1.72 -26.47 -0.39
N TYR A 300 2.79 -26.70 -1.14
CA TYR A 300 3.27 -25.73 -2.12
C TYR A 300 2.66 -25.99 -3.49
N ILE A 301 2.20 -24.93 -4.14
CA ILE A 301 1.47 -24.99 -5.40
C ILE A 301 2.16 -24.06 -6.40
N PRO A 302 3.00 -24.60 -7.29
CA PRO A 302 3.74 -23.81 -8.27
C PRO A 302 2.81 -23.01 -9.19
N GLY A 303 3.17 -21.76 -9.45
CA GLY A 303 2.46 -20.84 -10.36
C GLY A 303 1.10 -20.35 -9.87
N ALA A 304 0.63 -20.78 -8.70
CA ALA A 304 -0.71 -20.48 -8.21
C ALA A 304 -0.76 -19.30 -7.24
N ARG A 305 -1.91 -18.62 -7.23
CA ARG A 305 -2.35 -17.70 -6.18
C ARG A 305 -3.12 -18.49 -5.09
N PRO A 306 -3.15 -18.02 -3.82
CA PRO A 306 -3.72 -18.83 -2.74
C PRO A 306 -5.25 -18.97 -2.77
N TRP A 307 -5.97 -18.02 -3.39
CA TRP A 307 -7.41 -17.79 -3.20
C TRP A 307 -8.30 -19.01 -3.50
N THR A 308 -8.02 -19.75 -4.57
CA THR A 308 -8.78 -20.94 -4.99
C THR A 308 -8.15 -22.26 -4.52
N ASN A 309 -7.09 -22.18 -3.71
CA ASN A 309 -6.19 -23.30 -3.43
C ASN A 309 -6.12 -23.67 -1.94
N ILE A 310 -6.89 -22.97 -1.10
CA ILE A 310 -6.99 -23.24 0.34
C ILE A 310 -8.16 -24.20 0.58
N THR A 311 -7.91 -25.23 1.39
CA THR A 311 -8.97 -26.14 1.84
C THR A 311 -9.76 -25.51 3.00
N GLY A 312 -11.09 -25.67 2.97
CA GLY A 312 -11.97 -25.21 4.04
C GLY A 312 -12.34 -23.72 3.96
N ARG A 313 -12.96 -23.23 5.04
CA ARG A 313 -13.49 -21.86 5.13
C ARG A 313 -12.37 -20.81 5.16
N ILE A 314 -12.60 -19.66 4.52
CA ILE A 314 -11.77 -18.45 4.65
C ILE A 314 -12.66 -17.37 5.23
N ASP A 315 -12.28 -16.72 6.33
CA ASP A 315 -13.05 -15.63 6.92
C ASP A 315 -12.59 -14.26 6.41
N VAL A 316 -11.28 -14.11 6.24
CA VAL A 316 -10.62 -12.86 5.85
C VAL A 316 -9.61 -13.13 4.74
N ALA A 317 -9.55 -12.25 3.74
CA ALA A 317 -8.51 -12.28 2.70
C ALA A 317 -7.71 -10.96 2.69
N LEU A 318 -6.38 -11.05 2.71
CA LEU A 318 -5.47 -9.89 2.73
C LEU A 318 -4.49 -9.96 1.55
N PRO A 319 -4.89 -9.55 0.33
CA PRO A 319 -3.97 -9.45 -0.80
C PRO A 319 -2.82 -8.49 -0.49
N SER A 320 -1.59 -9.00 -0.43
CA SER A 320 -0.42 -8.28 0.08
C SER A 320 0.85 -8.52 -0.75
N ALA A 321 0.71 -8.87 -2.04
CA ALA A 321 1.83 -9.14 -2.95
C ALA A 321 2.05 -8.03 -3.99
N THR A 322 1.07 -7.76 -4.85
CA THR A 322 1.21 -6.90 -6.04
C THR A 322 -0.16 -6.42 -6.55
N GLN A 323 -0.17 -5.46 -7.47
CA GLN A 323 -1.42 -5.03 -8.10
C GLN A 323 -2.10 -6.14 -8.92
N ASN A 324 -3.42 -6.09 -9.07
CA ASN A 324 -4.25 -6.99 -9.89
C ASN A 324 -4.06 -8.48 -9.56
N GLU A 325 -3.91 -8.80 -8.28
CA GLU A 325 -3.67 -10.15 -7.76
C GLU A 325 -4.92 -10.92 -7.33
N VAL A 326 -6.09 -10.26 -7.31
CA VAL A 326 -7.41 -10.89 -7.14
C VAL A 326 -8.27 -10.59 -8.37
N SER A 327 -8.56 -11.63 -9.16
CA SER A 327 -9.48 -11.58 -10.31
C SER A 327 -10.94 -11.72 -9.89
N GLY A 328 -11.88 -11.42 -10.80
CA GLY A 328 -13.31 -11.62 -10.56
C GLY A 328 -13.69 -13.07 -10.23
N ASP A 329 -13.01 -14.07 -10.81
CA ASP A 329 -13.27 -15.47 -10.49
C ASP A 329 -12.71 -15.87 -9.12
N GLU A 330 -11.55 -15.34 -8.74
CA GLU A 330 -10.99 -15.51 -7.40
C GLU A 330 -11.87 -14.81 -6.34
N ALA A 331 -12.46 -13.66 -6.66
CA ALA A 331 -13.43 -12.98 -5.80
C ALA A 331 -14.68 -13.83 -5.53
N LYS A 332 -15.26 -14.45 -6.57
CA LYS A 332 -16.39 -15.39 -6.43
C LYS A 332 -15.99 -16.61 -5.59
N ALA A 333 -14.79 -17.14 -5.79
CA ALA A 333 -14.29 -18.28 -5.01
C ALA A 333 -14.11 -17.93 -3.53
N LEU A 334 -13.60 -16.73 -3.21
CA LEU A 334 -13.50 -16.25 -1.83
C LEU A 334 -14.86 -16.14 -1.15
N ILE A 335 -15.86 -15.58 -1.85
CA ILE A 335 -17.25 -15.51 -1.36
C ILE A 335 -17.79 -16.92 -1.09
N ALA A 336 -17.60 -17.85 -2.04
CA ALA A 336 -18.04 -19.24 -1.90
C ALA A 336 -17.34 -19.97 -0.73
N ALA A 337 -16.08 -19.61 -0.44
CA ALA A 337 -15.32 -20.12 0.71
C ALA A 337 -15.75 -19.49 2.05
N GLY A 338 -16.74 -18.60 2.06
CA GLY A 338 -17.28 -17.97 3.27
C GLY A 338 -16.61 -16.67 3.69
N CYS A 339 -15.77 -16.07 2.84
CA CYS A 339 -15.04 -14.84 3.14
C CYS A 339 -16.00 -13.67 3.38
N LYS A 340 -15.82 -12.96 4.50
CA LYS A 340 -16.63 -11.81 4.89
C LYS A 340 -15.87 -10.49 4.88
N PHE A 341 -14.55 -10.53 4.93
CA PHE A 341 -13.73 -9.32 4.94
C PHE A 341 -12.56 -9.48 3.97
N ILE A 342 -12.39 -8.49 3.10
CA ILE A 342 -11.20 -8.41 2.23
C ILE A 342 -10.64 -6.99 2.28
N ALA A 343 -9.33 -6.89 2.51
CA ALA A 343 -8.65 -5.60 2.61
C ALA A 343 -7.28 -5.65 1.95
N GLU A 344 -6.97 -4.66 1.13
CA GLU A 344 -5.74 -4.65 0.34
C GLU A 344 -4.53 -4.18 1.15
N GLY A 345 -3.59 -5.09 1.39
CA GLY A 345 -2.23 -4.76 1.82
C GLY A 345 -1.34 -4.29 0.66
N SER A 346 -1.55 -4.82 -0.54
CA SER A 346 -0.95 -4.35 -1.79
C SER A 346 -1.67 -3.11 -2.34
N ASN A 347 -1.01 -2.36 -3.22
CA ASN A 347 -1.67 -1.24 -3.91
C ASN A 347 -2.47 -1.80 -5.09
N MET A 348 -3.78 -1.55 -5.12
CA MET A 348 -4.68 -2.02 -6.19
C MET A 348 -4.65 -3.55 -6.32
N GLY A 349 -4.77 -4.23 -5.16
CA GLY A 349 -4.65 -5.69 -5.09
C GLY A 349 -5.76 -6.42 -5.84
N SER A 350 -6.97 -5.87 -5.84
CA SER A 350 -8.11 -6.39 -6.59
C SER A 350 -8.19 -5.76 -7.97
N THR A 351 -8.52 -6.58 -8.97
CA THR A 351 -8.95 -6.11 -10.29
C THR A 351 -10.30 -5.40 -10.19
N GLN A 352 -10.67 -4.59 -11.18
CA GLN A 352 -11.99 -3.94 -11.21
C GLN A 352 -13.11 -4.99 -11.16
N GLU A 353 -12.95 -6.12 -11.86
CA GLU A 353 -13.92 -7.21 -11.87
C GLU A 353 -14.10 -7.83 -10.47
N ALA A 354 -13.03 -7.91 -9.67
CA ALA A 354 -13.14 -8.36 -8.29
C ALA A 354 -13.86 -7.35 -7.40
N ILE A 355 -13.55 -6.06 -7.54
CA ILE A 355 -14.21 -4.97 -6.79
C ILE A 355 -15.71 -4.97 -7.10
N ASP A 356 -16.09 -5.07 -8.37
CA ASP A 356 -17.49 -5.12 -8.80
C ASP A 356 -18.23 -6.32 -8.20
N VAL A 357 -17.58 -7.50 -8.14
CA VAL A 357 -18.13 -8.70 -7.49
C VAL A 357 -18.35 -8.48 -5.99
N PHE A 358 -17.38 -7.87 -5.29
CA PHE A 358 -17.50 -7.62 -3.85
C PHE A 358 -18.58 -6.58 -3.54
N GLU A 359 -18.62 -5.47 -4.28
CA GLU A 359 -19.61 -4.41 -4.07
C GLU A 359 -21.03 -4.87 -4.44
N ALA A 360 -21.20 -5.62 -5.54
CA ALA A 360 -22.49 -6.21 -5.88
C ALA A 360 -22.96 -7.20 -4.80
N HIS A 361 -22.05 -8.00 -4.25
CA HIS A 361 -22.39 -8.90 -3.14
C HIS A 361 -22.74 -8.11 -1.86
N ARG A 362 -22.05 -7.00 -1.57
CA ARG A 362 -22.38 -6.10 -0.45
C ARG A 362 -23.79 -5.54 -0.59
N ASP A 363 -24.16 -5.04 -1.77
CA ASP A 363 -25.48 -4.46 -2.03
C ASP A 363 -26.60 -5.51 -1.94
N ALA A 364 -26.34 -6.74 -2.38
CA ALA A 364 -27.32 -7.81 -2.39
C ALA A 364 -27.54 -8.49 -1.01
N ASN A 365 -26.66 -8.29 -0.02
CA ASN A 365 -26.68 -9.04 1.23
C ASN A 365 -26.61 -8.11 2.46
N PRO A 366 -27.62 -8.09 3.35
CA PRO A 366 -27.60 -7.23 4.51
C PRO A 366 -26.61 -7.71 5.61
N GLY A 367 -25.98 -6.76 6.28
CA GLY A 367 -25.18 -6.95 7.48
C GLY A 367 -24.02 -7.93 7.31
N ALA A 368 -23.81 -8.79 8.31
CA ALA A 368 -22.71 -9.75 8.36
C ALA A 368 -22.78 -10.87 7.30
N ALA A 369 -23.86 -10.94 6.50
CA ALA A 369 -23.93 -11.86 5.37
C ALA A 369 -23.08 -11.38 4.18
N ALA A 370 -22.86 -10.07 4.03
CA ALA A 370 -22.03 -9.50 2.99
C ALA A 370 -20.53 -9.82 3.17
N ILE A 371 -19.83 -9.99 2.04
CA ILE A 371 -18.40 -9.69 2.00
C ILE A 371 -18.22 -8.18 1.96
N TRP A 372 -17.25 -7.67 2.72
CA TRP A 372 -16.97 -6.25 2.79
C TRP A 372 -15.55 -5.95 2.35
N TYR A 373 -15.42 -5.12 1.31
CA TYR A 373 -14.15 -4.76 0.69
C TYR A 373 -13.64 -3.41 1.22
N ALA A 374 -12.36 -3.36 1.59
CA ALA A 374 -11.65 -2.14 1.94
C ALA A 374 -10.52 -1.85 0.95
N PRO A 375 -10.49 -0.65 0.33
CA PRO A 375 -9.49 -0.32 -0.66
C PRO A 375 -8.11 -0.08 -0.04
N GLY A 376 -7.04 -0.29 -0.81
CA GLY A 376 -5.67 -0.10 -0.32
C GLY A 376 -5.39 1.31 0.19
N LYS A 377 -5.96 2.35 -0.43
CA LYS A 377 -5.81 3.75 0.03
C LYS A 377 -6.26 3.99 1.48
N ALA A 378 -7.15 3.15 2.01
CA ALA A 378 -7.55 3.19 3.41
C ALA A 378 -6.81 2.12 4.22
N ALA A 379 -6.95 0.84 3.86
CA ALA A 379 -6.48 -0.26 4.69
C ALA A 379 -4.94 -0.31 4.86
N ASN A 380 -4.17 0.01 3.82
CA ASN A 380 -2.70 -0.03 3.89
C ASN A 380 -2.04 1.33 4.15
N ALA A 381 -2.82 2.33 4.55
CA ALA A 381 -2.33 3.68 4.88
C ALA A 381 -1.36 3.69 6.09
N GLY A 382 -1.34 2.63 6.92
CA GLY A 382 -0.48 2.53 8.11
C GLY A 382 1.00 2.77 7.82
N GLY A 383 1.53 2.26 6.70
CA GLY A 383 2.94 2.44 6.34
C GLY A 383 3.33 3.90 6.06
N VAL A 384 2.43 4.66 5.45
CA VAL A 384 2.66 6.10 5.19
C VAL A 384 2.29 6.95 6.39
N ALA A 385 1.31 6.54 7.22
CA ALA A 385 1.04 7.15 8.50
C ALA A 385 2.28 7.14 9.41
N VAL A 386 2.90 5.97 9.61
CA VAL A 386 4.15 5.87 10.40
C VAL A 386 5.32 6.57 9.72
N SER A 387 5.32 6.73 8.39
CA SER A 387 6.28 7.61 7.72
C SER A 387 6.09 9.08 8.12
N GLY A 388 4.85 9.56 8.23
CA GLY A 388 4.57 10.89 8.78
C GLY A 388 4.97 11.02 10.24
N LEU A 389 4.79 9.96 11.05
CA LEU A 389 5.29 9.93 12.44
C LEU A 389 6.82 9.92 12.50
N GLU A 390 7.52 9.29 11.55
CA GLU A 390 8.97 9.34 11.42
C GLU A 390 9.44 10.77 11.07
N MET A 391 8.73 11.46 10.18
CA MET A 391 8.99 12.88 9.88
C MET A 391 8.79 13.77 11.11
N ALA A 392 7.72 13.53 11.89
CA ALA A 392 7.46 14.25 13.13
C ALA A 392 8.58 14.03 14.16
N GLN A 393 9.00 12.78 14.36
CA GLN A 393 10.14 12.42 15.23
C GLN A 393 11.44 13.10 14.79
N ASN A 394 11.73 13.12 13.48
CA ASN A 394 12.92 13.79 12.96
C ASN A 394 12.88 15.30 13.16
N SER A 395 11.73 15.93 12.94
CA SER A 395 11.52 17.36 13.17
C SER A 395 11.67 17.72 14.66
N ALA A 396 11.14 16.85 15.54
CA ALA A 396 11.27 16.97 16.98
C ALA A 396 12.65 16.56 17.54
N ARG A 397 13.47 15.88 16.73
CA ARG A 397 14.78 15.31 17.11
C ARG A 397 14.71 14.32 18.28
N VAL A 398 13.62 13.57 18.37
CA VAL A 398 13.39 12.55 19.39
C VAL A 398 13.01 11.22 18.74
N ASN A 399 13.22 10.12 19.46
CA ASN A 399 12.71 8.81 19.08
C ASN A 399 11.62 8.40 20.08
N TRP A 400 10.46 8.00 19.57
CA TRP A 400 9.36 7.51 20.39
C TRP A 400 9.50 6.01 20.66
N SER A 401 8.84 5.57 21.72
CA SER A 401 8.79 4.14 22.05
C SER A 401 7.97 3.36 21.01
N ARG A 402 8.12 2.03 21.00
CA ARG A 402 7.35 1.16 20.12
C ARG A 402 5.85 1.29 20.40
N GLU A 403 5.48 1.38 21.66
CA GLU A 403 4.10 1.51 22.16
C GLU A 403 3.48 2.85 21.77
N GLU A 404 4.24 3.95 21.86
CA GLU A 404 3.77 5.27 21.47
C GLU A 404 3.48 5.34 19.97
N VAL A 405 4.37 4.80 19.12
CA VAL A 405 4.15 4.77 17.66
C VAL A 405 2.99 3.84 17.31
N ASP A 406 2.91 2.66 17.94
CA ASP A 406 1.84 1.68 17.69
C ASP A 406 0.46 2.22 18.12
N SER A 407 0.37 2.91 19.26
CA SER A 407 -0.86 3.55 19.73
C SER A 407 -1.35 4.61 18.74
N ARG A 408 -0.44 5.44 18.22
CA ARG A 408 -0.77 6.43 17.18
C ARG A 408 -1.20 5.77 15.87
N LEU A 409 -0.52 4.70 15.45
CA LEU A 409 -0.91 3.93 14.27
C LEU A 409 -2.33 3.37 14.40
N LYS A 410 -2.64 2.71 15.52
CA LYS A 410 -4.00 2.19 15.80
C LYS A 410 -5.04 3.30 15.70
N LYS A 411 -4.78 4.46 16.31
CA LYS A 411 -5.71 5.60 16.25
C LYS A 411 -5.92 6.12 14.82
N ILE A 412 -4.85 6.26 14.04
CA ILE A 412 -4.95 6.69 12.64
C ILE A 412 -5.77 5.71 11.80
N MET A 413 -5.60 4.39 12.00
CA MET A 413 -6.39 3.40 11.26
C MET A 413 -7.87 3.40 11.67
N GLU A 414 -8.16 3.59 12.97
CA GLU A 414 -9.52 3.78 13.48
C GLU A 414 -10.19 5.00 12.83
N ASP A 415 -9.51 6.15 12.84
CA ASP A 415 -10.03 7.40 12.29
C ASP A 415 -10.22 7.30 10.76
N CYS A 416 -9.30 6.64 10.06
CA CYS A 416 -9.42 6.35 8.63
C CYS A 416 -10.67 5.50 8.34
N PHE A 417 -10.91 4.43 9.11
CA PHE A 417 -12.10 3.59 8.96
C PHE A 417 -13.38 4.38 9.21
N ASN A 418 -13.44 5.12 10.32
CA ASN A 418 -14.61 5.91 10.69
C ASN A 418 -14.91 6.99 9.66
N ASN A 419 -13.88 7.65 9.11
CA ASN A 419 -14.03 8.67 8.08
C ASN A 419 -14.62 8.09 6.79
N GLY A 420 -14.07 6.98 6.29
CA GLY A 420 -14.60 6.29 5.11
C GLY A 420 -16.04 5.82 5.33
N LEU A 421 -16.33 5.22 6.49
CA LEU A 421 -17.67 4.75 6.86
C LEU A 421 -18.70 5.89 6.94
N ALA A 422 -18.38 6.98 7.62
CA ALA A 422 -19.26 8.12 7.78
C ALA A 422 -19.52 8.82 6.44
N THR A 423 -18.47 9.00 5.64
CA THR A 423 -18.57 9.61 4.31
C THR A 423 -19.42 8.76 3.38
N ALA A 424 -19.26 7.43 3.40
CA ALA A 424 -20.12 6.54 2.62
C ALA A 424 -21.60 6.69 2.99
N LYS A 425 -21.92 6.74 4.29
CA LYS A 425 -23.31 6.93 4.76
C LYS A 425 -23.91 8.26 4.29
N GLU A 426 -23.11 9.31 4.19
CA GLU A 426 -23.56 10.64 3.79
C GLU A 426 -23.74 10.79 2.27
N TYR A 427 -22.81 10.23 1.47
CA TYR A 427 -22.75 10.50 0.03
C TYR A 427 -23.25 9.34 -0.84
N VAL A 428 -23.19 8.11 -0.33
CA VAL A 428 -23.59 6.86 -1.00
C VAL A 428 -24.43 6.04 -0.02
N THR A 429 -25.52 6.65 0.45
CA THR A 429 -26.35 6.08 1.52
C THR A 429 -26.84 4.69 1.14
N PRO A 430 -26.45 3.64 1.88
CA PRO A 430 -26.87 2.27 1.56
C PRO A 430 -28.35 2.08 1.91
N ALA A 431 -28.97 1.04 1.34
CA ALA A 431 -30.26 0.55 1.79
C ALA A 431 -30.20 0.12 3.28
N GLU A 432 -31.34 0.09 3.95
CA GLU A 432 -31.40 -0.30 5.36
C GLU A 432 -30.80 -1.71 5.58
N GLY A 433 -29.90 -1.81 6.55
CA GLY A 433 -29.20 -3.07 6.86
C GLY A 433 -28.03 -3.41 5.94
N VAL A 434 -27.82 -2.70 4.82
CA VAL A 434 -26.66 -2.90 3.93
C VAL A 434 -25.44 -2.16 4.49
N LEU A 435 -24.27 -2.81 4.45
CA LEU A 435 -23.02 -2.19 4.88
C LEU A 435 -22.65 -1.04 3.92
N PRO A 436 -22.21 0.14 4.42
CA PRO A 436 -21.77 1.23 3.55
C PRO A 436 -20.55 0.85 2.71
N SER A 437 -20.44 1.39 1.48
CA SER A 437 -19.29 1.16 0.60
C SER A 437 -18.03 1.86 1.13
N LEU A 438 -17.06 1.09 1.66
CA LEU A 438 -15.80 1.67 2.15
C LEU A 438 -14.94 2.19 1.00
N VAL A 439 -15.04 1.62 -0.20
CA VAL A 439 -14.33 2.13 -1.38
C VAL A 439 -14.84 3.51 -1.78
N ALA A 440 -16.15 3.68 -1.94
CA ALA A 440 -16.73 4.97 -2.28
C ALA A 440 -16.51 6.01 -1.18
N GLY A 441 -16.75 5.62 0.09
CA GLY A 441 -16.53 6.49 1.24
C GLY A 441 -15.10 6.98 1.37
N SER A 442 -14.10 6.10 1.20
CA SER A 442 -12.69 6.47 1.27
C SER A 442 -12.26 7.36 0.11
N ASN A 443 -12.75 7.07 -1.10
CA ASN A 443 -12.50 7.88 -2.30
C ASN A 443 -13.04 9.31 -2.12
N ILE A 444 -14.30 9.44 -1.69
CA ILE A 444 -14.95 10.75 -1.48
C ILE A 444 -14.26 11.50 -0.33
N ALA A 445 -13.94 10.84 0.79
CA ALA A 445 -13.31 11.49 1.93
C ALA A 445 -11.92 12.04 1.59
N GLY A 446 -11.10 11.23 0.91
CA GLY A 446 -9.77 11.66 0.44
C GLY A 446 -9.87 12.78 -0.59
N PHE A 447 -10.75 12.63 -1.59
CA PHE A 447 -10.90 13.61 -2.66
C PHE A 447 -11.42 14.96 -2.15
N THR A 448 -12.47 14.98 -1.34
CA THR A 448 -13.07 16.23 -0.86
C THR A 448 -12.12 17.03 0.02
N LYS A 449 -11.35 16.37 0.90
CA LYS A 449 -10.32 17.01 1.73
C LYS A 449 -9.25 17.71 0.87
N VAL A 450 -8.80 17.04 -0.19
CA VAL A 450 -7.78 17.58 -1.10
C VAL A 450 -8.37 18.70 -1.96
N ALA A 451 -9.55 18.48 -2.55
CA ALA A 451 -10.21 19.46 -3.40
C ALA A 451 -10.51 20.77 -2.66
N GLU A 452 -10.95 20.70 -1.40
CA GLU A 452 -11.19 21.89 -0.59
C GLU A 452 -9.89 22.64 -0.28
N ALA A 453 -8.84 21.95 0.16
CA ALA A 453 -7.55 22.58 0.41
C ALA A 453 -6.97 23.24 -0.86
N MET A 454 -7.05 22.56 -2.01
CA MET A 454 -6.67 23.12 -3.31
C MET A 454 -7.46 24.39 -3.66
N LYS A 455 -8.75 24.44 -3.33
CA LYS A 455 -9.61 25.61 -3.56
C LYS A 455 -9.16 26.80 -2.71
N GLU A 456 -8.89 26.56 -1.43
CA GLU A 456 -8.42 27.59 -0.49
C GLU A 456 -7.04 28.14 -0.88
N HIS A 457 -6.19 27.32 -1.51
CA HIS A 457 -4.88 27.73 -2.02
C HIS A 457 -4.93 28.41 -3.40
N GLY A 458 -6.08 28.39 -4.08
CA GLY A 458 -6.26 29.01 -5.40
C GLY A 458 -5.83 28.15 -6.58
N ASP A 459 -5.66 26.84 -6.40
CA ASP A 459 -5.31 25.92 -7.50
C ASP A 459 -6.46 25.78 -8.51
N TRP A 460 -7.69 26.01 -8.07
CA TRP A 460 -8.91 26.05 -8.88
C TRP A 460 -9.97 26.96 -8.24
N TRP A 461 -10.93 27.46 -9.04
CA TRP A 461 -12.00 28.37 -8.58
C TRP A 461 -13.33 28.13 -9.32
#